data_AF-A0A6M1PG77-F1
#
_entry.id   AF-A0A6M1PG77-F1
#
_cell.length_a   1.000
_cell.length_b   1.000
_cell.length_c   1.000
_cell.angle_alpha   90.00
_cell.angle_beta   90.00
_cell.angle_gamma   90.00
#
_symmetry.space_group_name_H-M   'P 1'
#
loop_
_entity.id
_entity.type
_entity.pdbx_description
1 polymer ?
#
loop_
_entity_poly.entity_id
_entity_poly.type
_entity_poly.pdbx_seq_one_letter_code
_entity_poly.pdbx_strand_id
1 'polypeptide(L)'
;MAKLNVTYPAVNVLVNGVEYRKVDRKAQAGDIVKMLEADIDVETGAFYNLADGSATHFMDDDHDPRLLNGWEHEVYAPVSAESDTITFEGAAYRKVARIASVGDVIVFTDGAQLPSYLTLGRPYVVTEIDSVDDAQITDDDGDDYDTCGKTFDVYEKVAEAAQQYREVSRKASVGERIKIVDKDPFERNYKNGAEFVVNRADSDGDVYVNCAGDDEYYVLRSEYVVLEPDDAYVHSGVTYRKESRVANVGEIVLVVANTMIGNKHGYKIGEVTEIVGEWLAGSYGPQRKGSGKSGPYLATADYVVLVPTDKPEEPTPYSAGDYVKVTGNSVHHNYEIGSVVKIAQITAKDTDGNDEFRAEKADGSIGNYIRVSECEPATETEFLAQKKPKDPRDAFAKGDKVRLISGGETSGLCDYATGGVYTVNAPKSPYDNGKVQITGGGQRYGYAKPEELEKLTAEEASAIEKERVETEKWAKIGRKVNEYKTGDIVQYVTAGYSAVVPVIEVVSDGVKVKTVDYGVCTERYDSVKLIVPVEQRFDKTEAA
;
A
#
# COMPACT_ATOMS: atom_id res chain seq x y z
N MET A 1 2.92 20.66 56.21
CA MET A 1 3.26 21.09 54.83
C MET A 1 2.31 20.38 53.88
N ALA A 2 1.16 20.99 53.59
CA ALA A 2 0.17 20.50 52.63
C ALA A 2 -0.06 21.51 51.48
N LYS A 3 0.95 22.33 51.15
CA LYS A 3 0.85 23.28 50.04
C LYS A 3 1.13 22.56 48.73
N LEU A 4 0.18 22.62 47.82
CA LEU A 4 0.33 22.07 46.48
C LEU A 4 1.24 23.02 45.66
N ASN A 5 2.21 22.46 44.94
CA ASN A 5 3.06 23.27 44.05
C ASN A 5 2.25 23.64 42.79
N VAL A 6 2.10 24.93 42.51
CA VAL A 6 1.29 25.46 41.39
C VAL A 6 2.13 26.25 40.39
N THR A 7 1.95 25.98 39.09
CA THR A 7 2.50 26.78 37.97
C THR A 7 1.36 27.18 37.03
N TYR A 8 1.38 28.40 36.50
CA TYR A 8 0.27 29.00 35.72
C TYR A 8 0.57 29.07 34.20
N PRO A 9 0.19 28.07 33.39
CA PRO A 9 0.11 28.22 31.94
C PRO A 9 -1.25 28.85 31.55
N ALA A 10 -1.25 30.14 31.22
CA ALA A 10 -2.28 31.04 30.62
C ALA A 10 -3.82 30.81 30.77
N VAL A 11 -4.35 29.62 31.04
CA VAL A 11 -5.78 29.31 31.28
C VAL A 11 -5.98 28.21 32.34
N ASN A 12 -5.02 27.30 32.55
CA ASN A 12 -5.13 26.16 33.46
C ASN A 12 -4.16 26.28 34.65
N VAL A 13 -4.35 25.48 35.70
CA VAL A 13 -3.44 25.37 36.85
C VAL A 13 -2.92 23.95 36.98
N LEU A 14 -1.60 23.79 37.03
CA LEU A 14 -0.98 22.49 37.27
C LEU A 14 -0.78 22.32 38.78
N VAL A 15 -1.40 21.29 39.37
CA VAL A 15 -1.41 21.04 40.81
C VAL A 15 -1.01 19.58 41.03
N ASN A 16 0.14 19.35 41.68
CA ASN A 16 0.74 18.01 41.86
C ASN A 16 0.86 17.16 40.56
N GLY A 17 1.09 17.81 39.41
CA GLY A 17 1.24 17.14 38.12
C GLY A 17 -0.08 16.81 37.41
N VAL A 18 -1.23 17.20 37.98
CA VAL A 18 -2.54 17.14 37.32
C VAL A 18 -2.93 18.56 36.89
N GLU A 19 -3.39 18.72 35.66
CA GLU A 19 -3.85 20.01 35.14
C GLU A 19 -5.33 20.21 35.51
N TYR A 20 -5.70 21.39 36.00
CA TYR A 20 -7.06 21.73 36.37
C TYR A 20 -7.51 23.01 35.68
N ARG A 21 -8.79 23.09 35.33
CA ARG A 21 -9.41 24.28 34.73
C ARG A 21 -10.48 24.83 35.65
N LYS A 22 -10.58 26.16 35.72
CA LYS A 22 -11.66 26.82 36.47
C LYS A 22 -13.01 26.48 35.82
N VAL A 23 -13.98 26.10 36.64
CA VAL A 23 -15.35 25.79 36.19
C VAL A 23 -16.37 26.63 36.93
N ASP A 24 -17.44 27.01 36.26
CA ASP A 24 -18.55 27.77 36.84
C ASP A 24 -19.70 26.82 37.22
N ARG A 25 -19.42 25.94 38.19
CA ARG A 25 -20.38 24.99 38.78
C ARG A 25 -20.01 24.70 40.24
N LYS A 26 -20.94 24.11 40.99
CA LYS A 26 -20.66 23.60 42.34
C LYS A 26 -19.54 22.53 42.29
N ALA A 27 -18.76 22.45 43.37
CA ALA A 27 -17.74 21.44 43.55
C ALA A 27 -18.33 20.02 43.46
N GLN A 28 -17.55 19.09 42.93
CA GLN A 28 -17.84 17.67 42.77
C GLN A 28 -16.65 16.84 43.24
N ALA A 29 -16.88 15.56 43.50
CA ALA A 29 -15.82 14.61 43.81
C ALA A 29 -14.67 14.68 42.78
N GLY A 30 -13.44 14.87 43.25
CA GLY A 30 -12.25 14.97 42.39
C GLY A 30 -11.90 16.38 41.90
N ASP A 31 -12.73 17.39 42.16
CA ASP A 31 -12.34 18.79 41.98
C ASP A 31 -11.35 19.24 43.07
N ILE A 32 -10.67 20.35 42.81
CA ILE A 32 -9.96 21.14 43.82
C ILE A 32 -10.62 22.52 43.94
N VAL A 33 -10.43 23.15 45.09
CA VAL A 33 -11.00 24.47 45.37
C VAL A 33 -9.89 25.47 45.68
N LYS A 34 -10.02 26.68 45.13
CA LYS A 34 -9.17 27.80 45.49
C LYS A 34 -9.90 28.69 46.48
N MET A 35 -9.35 28.87 47.67
CA MET A 35 -9.98 29.69 48.70
C MET A 35 -9.81 31.17 48.40
N LEU A 36 -10.87 31.96 48.58
CA LEU A 36 -10.87 33.41 48.35
C LEU A 36 -10.82 34.22 49.65
N GLU A 37 -10.91 33.55 50.79
CA GLU A 37 -10.75 34.11 52.13
C GLU A 37 -9.78 33.27 52.97
N ALA A 38 -9.40 33.76 54.16
CA ALA A 38 -8.40 33.15 55.03
C ALA A 38 -8.94 32.98 56.45
N ASP A 39 -8.40 31.98 57.16
CA ASP A 39 -8.62 31.72 58.58
C ASP A 39 -7.37 31.08 59.20
N ILE A 40 -7.43 30.69 60.47
CA ILE A 40 -6.47 29.77 61.06
C ILE A 40 -6.47 28.46 60.24
N ASP A 41 -5.30 28.17 59.67
CA ASP A 41 -4.98 26.99 58.86
C ASP A 41 -5.54 26.98 57.42
N VAL A 42 -6.03 28.13 56.92
CA VAL A 42 -6.46 28.32 55.52
C VAL A 42 -5.93 29.64 54.94
N GLU A 43 -5.21 29.59 53.82
CA GLU A 43 -4.62 30.76 53.17
C GLU A 43 -5.42 31.21 51.93
N THR A 44 -5.73 32.50 51.84
CA THR A 44 -6.37 33.09 50.66
C THR A 44 -5.52 32.89 49.41
N GLY A 45 -6.13 32.37 48.35
CA GLY A 45 -5.50 32.10 47.07
C GLY A 45 -4.83 30.73 46.97
N ALA A 46 -4.77 29.95 48.06
CA ALA A 46 -4.26 28.59 48.04
C ALA A 46 -5.31 27.58 47.52
N PHE A 47 -4.81 26.47 46.98
CA PHE A 47 -5.63 25.38 46.46
C PHE A 47 -5.68 24.22 47.45
N TYR A 48 -6.87 23.71 47.69
CA TYR A 48 -7.15 22.65 48.65
C TYR A 48 -7.89 21.48 47.99
N ASN A 49 -7.56 20.27 48.44
CA ASN A 49 -8.26 19.06 48.03
C ASN A 49 -9.58 18.94 48.79
N LEU A 50 -10.58 18.38 48.12
CA LEU A 50 -11.81 17.95 48.77
C LEU A 50 -11.57 16.70 49.62
N ALA A 51 -12.14 16.67 50.82
CA ALA A 51 -11.98 15.58 51.78
C ALA A 51 -12.70 14.32 51.28
N ASP A 52 -11.98 13.19 51.24
CA ASP A 52 -12.49 11.85 50.91
C ASP A 52 -13.35 11.78 49.63
N GLY A 53 -13.00 12.59 48.62
CA GLY A 53 -13.76 12.66 47.37
C GLY A 53 -15.16 13.26 47.53
N SER A 54 -15.46 13.96 48.63
CA SER A 54 -16.76 14.57 48.87
C SER A 54 -16.81 16.03 48.41
N ALA A 55 -17.90 16.45 47.79
CA ALA A 55 -18.09 17.84 47.35
C ALA A 55 -18.35 18.87 48.49
N THR A 56 -18.37 18.41 49.74
CA THR A 56 -18.93 19.18 50.87
C THR A 56 -17.88 19.64 51.88
N HIS A 57 -16.70 19.03 51.86
CA HIS A 57 -15.61 19.33 52.78
C HIS A 57 -14.28 19.44 52.04
N PHE A 58 -13.38 20.30 52.52
CA PHE A 58 -11.99 20.38 52.07
C PHE A 58 -11.03 20.12 53.23
N MET A 59 -9.82 19.67 52.95
CA MET A 59 -8.77 19.49 53.95
C MET A 59 -7.96 20.78 54.10
N ASP A 60 -7.81 21.30 55.32
CA ASP A 60 -7.01 22.49 55.60
C ASP A 60 -5.49 22.20 55.71
N ASP A 61 -4.68 23.20 56.07
CA ASP A 61 -3.21 23.07 56.14
C ASP A 61 -2.73 22.03 57.19
N ASP A 62 -3.56 21.73 58.19
CA ASP A 62 -3.34 20.74 59.25
C ASP A 62 -4.03 19.39 58.98
N HIS A 63 -4.67 19.25 57.81
CA HIS A 63 -5.44 18.08 57.35
C HIS A 63 -6.72 17.82 58.14
N ASP A 64 -7.31 18.86 58.74
CA ASP A 64 -8.64 18.76 59.34
C ASP A 64 -9.72 19.05 58.28
N PRO A 65 -10.81 18.24 58.22
CA PRO A 65 -11.88 18.46 57.26
C PRO A 65 -12.76 19.64 57.67
N ARG A 66 -12.96 20.61 56.76
CA ARG A 66 -13.81 21.79 56.96
C ARG A 66 -14.95 21.85 55.96
N LEU A 67 -16.12 22.32 56.39
CA LEU A 67 -17.31 22.49 55.55
C LEU A 67 -17.09 23.56 54.48
N LEU A 68 -17.27 23.21 53.20
CA LEU A 68 -17.05 24.11 52.07
C LEU A 68 -18.13 25.20 51.94
N ASN A 69 -19.39 24.90 52.30
CA ASN A 69 -20.54 25.81 52.13
C ASN A 69 -20.46 27.13 52.92
N GLY A 70 -19.53 27.22 53.89
CA GLY A 70 -19.30 28.44 54.67
C GLY A 70 -18.23 29.35 54.10
N TRP A 71 -17.62 28.98 52.97
CA TRP A 71 -16.41 29.62 52.46
C TRP A 71 -16.56 30.22 51.06
N GLU A 72 -15.99 31.39 50.81
CA GLU A 72 -15.81 31.93 49.45
C GLU A 72 -14.69 31.17 48.71
N HIS A 73 -15.03 30.55 47.59
CA HIS A 73 -14.11 29.69 46.84
C HIS A 73 -14.38 29.69 45.33
N GLU A 74 -13.35 29.34 44.55
CA GLU A 74 -13.46 29.01 43.12
C GLU A 74 -13.25 27.51 42.92
N VAL A 75 -14.00 26.90 42.00
CA VAL A 75 -13.93 25.45 41.72
C VAL A 75 -13.07 25.20 40.48
N TYR A 76 -12.20 24.20 40.59
CA TYR A 76 -11.30 23.77 39.53
C TYR A 76 -11.46 22.27 39.31
N ALA A 77 -11.92 21.91 38.11
CA ALA A 77 -12.08 20.51 37.72
C ALA A 77 -10.81 19.99 37.06
N PRO A 78 -10.40 18.73 37.29
CA PRO A 78 -9.27 18.14 36.59
C PRO A 78 -9.56 18.19 35.09
N VAL A 79 -8.60 18.71 34.34
CA VAL A 79 -8.53 18.51 32.91
C VAL A 79 -8.15 17.04 32.75
N SER A 80 -9.17 16.18 32.64
CA SER A 80 -8.94 14.80 32.26
C SER A 80 -8.14 14.84 30.97
N ALA A 81 -6.91 14.33 31.01
CA ALA A 81 -6.31 13.83 29.79
C ALA A 81 -7.32 12.81 29.26
N GLU A 82 -7.85 13.02 28.07
CA GLU A 82 -8.57 11.98 27.35
C GLU A 82 -7.57 10.84 27.16
N SER A 83 -7.57 9.88 28.08
CA SER A 83 -6.89 8.62 27.85
C SER A 83 -7.89 7.71 27.19
N ASP A 84 -7.64 7.40 25.93
CA ASP A 84 -8.41 6.43 25.18
C ASP A 84 -8.21 4.99 25.69
N THR A 85 -7.55 4.77 26.84
CA THR A 85 -7.38 3.44 27.44
C THR A 85 -7.54 3.45 28.96
N ILE A 86 -8.10 2.37 29.51
CA ILE A 86 -8.24 2.11 30.95
C ILE A 86 -7.80 0.67 31.27
N THR A 87 -7.43 0.41 32.53
CA THR A 87 -7.20 -0.96 33.03
C THR A 87 -8.24 -1.27 34.11
N PHE A 88 -9.00 -2.34 33.93
CA PHE A 88 -10.07 -2.74 34.83
C PHE A 88 -10.06 -4.27 35.00
N GLU A 89 -10.11 -4.74 36.25
CA GLU A 89 -10.05 -6.17 36.61
C GLU A 89 -8.91 -6.97 35.94
N GLY A 90 -7.75 -6.32 35.79
CA GLY A 90 -6.55 -6.95 35.19
C GLY A 90 -6.56 -7.04 33.66
N ALA A 91 -7.61 -6.53 32.99
CA ALA A 91 -7.66 -6.39 31.54
C ALA A 91 -7.56 -4.91 31.12
N ALA A 92 -6.95 -4.66 29.96
CA ALA A 92 -6.95 -3.35 29.34
C ALA A 92 -8.24 -3.16 28.50
N TYR A 93 -8.72 -1.93 28.40
CA TYR A 93 -9.85 -1.54 27.56
C TYR A 93 -9.52 -0.24 26.84
N ARG A 94 -10.08 -0.03 25.64
CA ARG A 94 -9.89 1.20 24.85
C ARG A 94 -11.21 1.90 24.55
N LYS A 95 -11.23 3.23 24.60
CA LYS A 95 -12.42 4.05 24.36
C LYS A 95 -12.87 3.92 22.91
N VAL A 96 -14.18 3.76 22.70
CA VAL A 96 -14.77 3.60 21.37
C VAL A 96 -16.01 4.48 21.20
N ALA A 97 -16.18 5.02 19.99
CA ALA A 97 -17.33 5.84 19.61
C ALA A 97 -18.43 4.97 18.97
N ARG A 98 -18.94 3.99 19.73
CA ARG A 98 -20.08 3.12 19.33
C ARG A 98 -20.95 2.82 20.55
N ILE A 99 -22.16 2.31 20.31
CA ILE A 99 -22.98 1.74 21.39
C ILE A 99 -22.24 0.57 22.07
N ALA A 100 -22.52 0.38 23.35
CA ALA A 100 -21.89 -0.67 24.13
C ALA A 100 -22.33 -2.07 23.66
N SER A 101 -21.46 -3.05 23.88
CA SER A 101 -21.71 -4.47 23.64
C SER A 101 -21.42 -5.26 24.91
N VAL A 102 -22.01 -6.45 25.03
CA VAL A 102 -21.73 -7.35 26.17
C VAL A 102 -20.23 -7.60 26.30
N GLY A 103 -19.68 -7.38 27.49
CA GLY A 103 -18.25 -7.50 27.78
C GLY A 103 -17.43 -6.21 27.59
N ASP A 104 -18.03 -5.14 27.05
CA ASP A 104 -17.44 -3.80 27.13
C ASP A 104 -17.51 -3.27 28.58
N VAL A 105 -16.75 -2.21 28.85
CA VAL A 105 -16.76 -1.46 30.11
C VAL A 105 -17.30 -0.06 29.83
N ILE A 106 -18.22 0.43 30.65
CA ILE A 106 -18.71 1.79 30.59
C ILE A 106 -18.22 2.62 31.78
N VAL A 107 -18.03 3.91 31.56
CA VAL A 107 -17.65 4.88 32.59
C VAL A 107 -18.60 6.06 32.52
N PHE A 108 -19.39 6.29 33.57
CA PHE A 108 -20.28 7.45 33.62
C PHE A 108 -19.45 8.74 33.71
N THR A 109 -19.82 9.72 32.88
CA THR A 109 -19.09 10.99 32.73
C THR A 109 -19.88 12.20 33.26
N ASP A 110 -21.15 12.01 33.59
CA ASP A 110 -22.01 13.03 34.19
C ASP A 110 -22.62 12.55 35.52
N GLY A 111 -22.27 13.24 36.61
CA GLY A 111 -22.74 12.93 37.96
C GLY A 111 -24.07 13.57 38.32
N ALA A 112 -24.63 14.45 37.47
CA ALA A 112 -25.82 15.25 37.82
C ALA A 112 -27.08 14.41 38.04
N GLN A 113 -27.12 13.17 37.56
CA GLN A 113 -28.27 12.26 37.62
C GLN A 113 -27.89 10.82 38.00
N LEU A 114 -26.72 10.60 38.61
CA LEU A 114 -26.33 9.27 39.05
C LEU A 114 -27.02 8.92 40.38
N PRO A 115 -27.69 7.78 40.47
CA PRO A 115 -28.19 7.26 41.74
C PRO A 115 -27.04 6.90 42.67
N SER A 116 -27.32 6.78 43.98
CA SER A 116 -26.30 6.57 45.01
C SER A 116 -25.53 5.26 44.91
N TYR A 117 -26.04 4.28 44.17
CA TYR A 117 -25.43 2.98 43.91
C TYR A 117 -24.60 2.97 42.61
N LEU A 118 -24.37 4.14 42.00
CA LEU A 118 -23.42 4.33 40.90
C LEU A 118 -22.40 5.43 41.24
N THR A 119 -21.13 5.14 41.00
CA THR A 119 -20.00 6.02 41.25
C THR A 119 -19.51 6.65 39.95
N LEU A 120 -19.47 7.99 39.92
CA LEU A 120 -18.95 8.75 38.78
C LEU A 120 -17.47 8.38 38.51
N GLY A 121 -17.12 8.15 37.25
CA GLY A 121 -15.75 7.78 36.87
C GLY A 121 -15.33 6.35 37.21
N ARG A 122 -16.20 5.55 37.86
CA ARG A 122 -15.95 4.12 38.08
C ARG A 122 -16.27 3.32 36.81
N PRO A 123 -15.44 2.33 36.43
CA PRO A 123 -15.76 1.43 35.32
C PRO A 123 -16.73 0.31 35.74
N TYR A 124 -17.68 0.00 34.85
CA TYR A 124 -18.69 -1.05 35.01
C TYR A 124 -18.72 -1.97 33.79
N VAL A 125 -18.73 -3.30 33.98
CA VAL A 125 -18.83 -4.26 32.87
C VAL A 125 -20.26 -4.36 32.39
N VAL A 126 -20.47 -4.30 31.08
CA VAL A 126 -21.76 -4.53 30.44
C VAL A 126 -22.04 -6.03 30.42
N THR A 127 -23.06 -6.45 31.15
CA THR A 127 -23.45 -7.85 31.32
C THR A 127 -24.51 -8.28 30.30
N GLU A 128 -25.36 -7.36 29.86
CA GLU A 128 -26.43 -7.61 28.89
C GLU A 128 -26.72 -6.36 28.04
N ILE A 129 -27.28 -6.56 26.85
CA ILE A 129 -27.87 -5.51 26.00
C ILE A 129 -29.34 -5.88 25.83
N ASP A 130 -30.24 -4.96 26.13
CA ASP A 130 -31.68 -5.22 26.09
C ASP A 130 -32.28 -5.07 24.68
N SER A 131 -33.61 -5.22 24.58
CA SER A 131 -34.32 -5.16 23.28
C SER A 131 -34.36 -3.78 22.61
N VAL A 132 -33.88 -2.73 23.28
CA VAL A 132 -33.79 -1.36 22.75
C VAL A 132 -32.35 -0.86 22.67
N ASP A 133 -31.37 -1.77 22.71
CA ASP A 133 -29.93 -1.52 22.66
C ASP A 133 -29.36 -0.77 23.88
N ASP A 134 -30.07 -0.77 25.01
CA ASP A 134 -29.59 -0.18 26.26
C ASP A 134 -28.71 -1.19 27.02
N ALA A 135 -27.58 -0.70 27.54
CA ALA A 135 -26.63 -1.53 28.27
C ALA A 135 -27.12 -1.80 29.69
N GLN A 136 -26.90 -3.03 30.17
CA GLN A 136 -27.10 -3.40 31.57
C GLN A 136 -25.77 -3.70 32.23
N ILE A 137 -25.64 -3.30 33.49
CA ILE A 137 -24.43 -3.45 34.31
C ILE A 137 -24.78 -3.98 35.70
N THR A 138 -23.78 -4.44 36.45
CA THR A 138 -23.90 -4.67 37.89
C THR A 138 -23.45 -3.41 38.65
N ASP A 139 -24.29 -2.89 39.55
CA ASP A 139 -24.05 -1.65 40.29
C ASP A 139 -23.08 -1.82 41.49
N ASP A 140 -22.90 -0.76 42.29
CA ASP A 140 -21.98 -0.79 43.44
C ASP A 140 -22.46 -1.70 44.59
N ASP A 141 -23.76 -2.01 44.65
CA ASP A 141 -24.38 -2.89 45.64
C ASP A 141 -24.46 -4.35 45.16
N GLY A 142 -24.16 -4.59 43.88
CA GLY A 142 -24.14 -5.92 43.26
C GLY A 142 -25.44 -6.30 42.55
N ASP A 143 -26.36 -5.35 42.36
CA ASP A 143 -27.64 -5.55 41.67
C ASP A 143 -27.55 -5.17 40.18
N ASP A 144 -28.41 -5.77 39.36
CA ASP A 144 -28.50 -5.43 37.94
C ASP A 144 -29.14 -4.05 37.75
N TYR A 145 -28.52 -3.21 36.91
CA TYR A 145 -28.96 -1.86 36.65
C TYR A 145 -29.06 -1.55 35.14
N ASP A 146 -30.20 -0.98 34.75
CA ASP A 146 -30.51 -0.52 33.40
C ASP A 146 -30.01 0.91 33.18
N THR A 147 -29.11 1.08 32.21
CA THR A 147 -28.46 2.37 31.91
C THR A 147 -29.30 3.33 31.07
N CYS A 148 -30.54 2.99 30.75
CA CYS A 148 -31.45 3.82 29.97
C CYS A 148 -31.45 5.30 30.43
N GLY A 149 -31.22 6.21 29.48
CA GLY A 149 -31.19 7.65 29.72
C GLY A 149 -29.97 8.17 30.48
N LYS A 150 -28.90 7.39 30.61
CA LYS A 150 -27.61 7.84 31.17
C LYS A 150 -26.59 8.14 30.08
N THR A 151 -25.62 8.99 30.43
CA THR A 151 -24.49 9.35 29.57
C THR A 151 -23.22 8.73 30.12
N PHE A 152 -22.52 7.99 29.27
CA PHE A 152 -21.28 7.31 29.62
C PHE A 152 -20.36 7.18 28.40
N ASP A 153 -19.08 7.02 28.68
CA ASP A 153 -18.09 6.60 27.70
C ASP A 153 -18.06 5.06 27.63
N VAL A 154 -17.84 4.51 26.43
CA VAL A 154 -17.75 3.06 26.19
C VAL A 154 -16.31 2.67 25.92
N TYR A 155 -15.86 1.59 26.55
CA TYR A 155 -14.53 1.03 26.43
C TYR A 155 -14.60 -0.45 26.06
N GLU A 156 -14.05 -0.82 24.91
CA GLU A 156 -14.02 -2.22 24.49
C GLU A 156 -12.81 -2.96 25.04
N LYS A 157 -12.97 -4.24 25.34
CA LYS A 157 -11.88 -5.06 25.88
C LYS A 157 -10.76 -5.19 24.86
N VAL A 158 -9.56 -4.84 25.28
CA VAL A 158 -8.35 -5.10 24.51
C VAL A 158 -8.10 -6.60 24.51
N ALA A 159 -8.09 -7.21 23.32
CA ALA A 159 -7.70 -8.61 23.16
C ALA A 159 -6.29 -8.84 23.71
N GLU A 160 -6.11 -9.90 24.51
CA GLU A 160 -4.78 -10.34 24.94
C GLU A 160 -3.91 -10.65 23.73
N ALA A 161 -2.64 -10.22 23.79
CA ALA A 161 -1.73 -10.29 22.67
C ALA A 161 -1.50 -11.74 22.23
N ALA A 162 -2.05 -12.10 21.06
CA ALA A 162 -1.76 -13.35 20.41
C ALA A 162 -0.85 -13.04 19.21
N GLN A 163 0.39 -13.53 19.26
CA GLN A 163 1.21 -13.63 18.07
C GLN A 163 0.42 -14.47 17.05
N GLN A 164 0.08 -13.89 15.91
CA GLN A 164 -0.48 -14.67 14.81
C GLN A 164 0.65 -15.52 14.23
N TYR A 165 0.37 -16.81 14.06
CA TYR A 165 1.30 -17.76 13.46
C TYR A 165 0.66 -18.35 12.22
N ARG A 166 1.41 -18.42 11.12
CA ARG A 166 1.04 -19.24 9.98
C ARG A 166 1.50 -20.67 10.21
N GLU A 167 0.62 -21.61 9.91
CA GLU A 167 0.93 -23.05 9.99
C GLU A 167 1.66 -23.48 8.73
N VAL A 168 2.94 -23.84 8.86
CA VAL A 168 3.77 -24.27 7.74
C VAL A 168 4.17 -25.72 7.91
N SER A 169 3.77 -26.56 6.95
CA SER A 169 4.21 -27.96 6.93
C SER A 169 5.63 -28.08 6.41
N ARG A 170 6.61 -27.92 7.31
CA ARG A 170 8.04 -28.17 7.05
C ARG A 170 8.74 -28.79 8.26
N LYS A 171 9.99 -29.23 8.08
CA LYS A 171 10.83 -29.67 9.22
C LYS A 171 11.07 -28.49 10.15
N ALA A 172 11.00 -28.74 11.45
CA ALA A 172 11.23 -27.73 12.47
C ALA A 172 12.70 -27.78 12.93
N SER A 173 13.24 -26.62 13.28
CA SER A 173 14.55 -26.48 13.89
C SER A 173 14.42 -26.35 15.41
N VAL A 174 15.50 -26.65 16.12
CA VAL A 174 15.58 -26.44 17.58
C VAL A 174 15.27 -24.98 17.91
N GLY A 175 14.38 -24.77 18.88
CA GLY A 175 13.88 -23.45 19.31
C GLY A 175 12.64 -22.96 18.58
N GLU A 176 12.21 -23.61 17.49
CA GLU A 176 10.98 -23.22 16.79
C GLU A 176 9.73 -23.71 17.53
N ARG A 177 8.62 -22.97 17.36
CA ARG A 177 7.31 -23.33 17.92
C ARG A 177 6.56 -24.20 16.92
N ILE A 178 5.89 -25.25 17.39
CA ILE A 178 5.10 -26.17 16.58
C ILE A 178 3.71 -26.34 17.17
N LYS A 179 2.75 -26.73 16.33
CA LYS A 179 1.41 -27.15 16.74
C LYS A 179 1.15 -28.59 16.30
N ILE A 180 0.63 -29.41 17.20
CA ILE A 180 0.20 -30.77 16.88
C ILE A 180 -1.12 -30.68 16.11
N VAL A 181 -1.14 -31.19 14.88
CA VAL A 181 -2.31 -31.15 13.99
C VAL A 181 -2.88 -32.54 13.71
N ASP A 182 -2.05 -33.57 13.81
CA ASP A 182 -2.45 -34.95 13.48
C ASP A 182 -1.77 -35.97 14.39
N LYS A 183 -2.10 -35.93 15.68
CA LYS A 183 -1.54 -36.80 16.72
C LYS A 183 -1.75 -38.28 16.42
N ASP A 184 -0.70 -39.08 16.61
CA ASP A 184 -0.77 -40.53 16.54
C ASP A 184 -1.86 -41.10 17.50
N PRO A 185 -2.68 -42.06 17.04
CA PRO A 185 -3.77 -42.61 17.85
C PRO A 185 -3.33 -43.24 19.18
N PHE A 186 -2.08 -43.71 19.29
CA PHE A 186 -1.54 -44.36 20.47
C PHE A 186 -0.81 -43.40 21.42
N GLU A 187 -0.55 -42.16 20.99
CA GLU A 187 0.07 -41.13 21.80
C GLU A 187 -0.88 -40.63 22.91
N ARG A 188 -0.36 -40.51 24.14
CA ARG A 188 -1.16 -40.20 25.35
C ARG A 188 -0.70 -38.96 26.10
N ASN A 189 0.47 -38.42 25.75
CA ASN A 189 1.14 -37.35 26.48
C ASN A 189 0.77 -35.95 25.96
N TYR A 190 0.34 -35.84 24.70
CA TYR A 190 -0.14 -34.58 24.11
C TYR A 190 -1.45 -34.78 23.32
N LYS A 191 -2.03 -33.68 22.83
CA LYS A 191 -3.30 -33.64 22.10
C LYS A 191 -3.20 -32.78 20.84
N ASN A 192 -4.09 -32.99 19.86
CA ASN A 192 -4.24 -32.05 18.75
C ASN A 192 -4.54 -30.65 19.27
N GLY A 193 -3.92 -29.65 18.64
CA GLY A 193 -3.92 -28.25 19.06
C GLY A 193 -2.93 -27.92 20.17
N ALA A 194 -2.20 -28.89 20.74
CA ALA A 194 -1.13 -28.59 21.68
C ALA A 194 0.05 -27.92 20.94
N GLU A 195 0.67 -26.94 21.60
CA GLU A 195 1.80 -26.21 21.07
C GLU A 195 3.04 -26.43 21.93
N PHE A 196 4.19 -26.53 21.27
CA PHE A 196 5.46 -26.83 21.91
C PHE A 196 6.60 -26.04 21.29
N VAL A 197 7.71 -25.90 22.04
CA VAL A 197 9.00 -25.45 21.52
C VAL A 197 9.89 -26.67 21.31
N VAL A 198 10.54 -26.75 20.15
CA VAL A 198 11.41 -27.88 19.79
C VAL A 198 12.72 -27.84 20.57
N ASN A 199 13.02 -28.90 21.30
CA ASN A 199 14.27 -29.03 22.07
C ASN A 199 15.37 -29.73 21.26
N ARG A 200 14.99 -30.73 20.47
CA ARG A 200 15.89 -31.47 19.58
C ARG A 200 15.13 -31.85 18.31
N ALA A 201 15.84 -31.90 17.19
CA ALA A 201 15.35 -32.44 15.93
C ALA A 201 16.35 -33.46 15.39
N ASP A 202 15.87 -34.51 14.75
CA ASP A 202 16.71 -35.48 14.03
C ASP A 202 16.79 -35.19 12.52
N SER A 203 17.55 -36.02 11.80
CA SER A 203 17.74 -35.87 10.35
C SER A 203 16.46 -36.10 9.54
N ASP A 204 15.55 -36.91 10.05
CA ASP A 204 14.31 -37.28 9.38
C ASP A 204 13.24 -36.19 9.56
N GLY A 205 13.45 -35.33 10.55
CA GLY A 205 12.64 -34.14 10.84
C GLY A 205 11.64 -34.38 11.95
N ASP A 206 11.80 -35.46 12.72
CA ASP A 206 11.06 -35.67 13.94
C ASP A 206 11.67 -34.85 15.07
N VAL A 207 10.84 -34.47 16.03
CA VAL A 207 11.20 -33.47 17.04
C VAL A 207 10.92 -33.96 18.44
N TYR A 208 11.69 -33.44 19.39
CA TYR A 208 11.55 -33.74 20.81
C TYR A 208 11.09 -32.48 21.54
N VAL A 209 10.04 -32.60 22.35
CA VAL A 209 9.39 -31.49 23.06
C VAL A 209 9.13 -31.84 24.52
N ASN A 210 9.11 -30.87 25.41
CA ASN A 210 8.77 -31.12 26.81
C ASN A 210 7.25 -31.05 27.02
N CYS A 211 6.69 -32.10 27.61
CA CYS A 211 5.28 -32.12 28.01
C CYS A 211 5.18 -32.33 29.51
N ALA A 212 4.45 -31.43 30.20
CA ALA A 212 4.08 -31.46 31.62
C ALA A 212 4.89 -32.43 32.53
N GLY A 213 6.09 -32.00 32.97
CA GLY A 213 6.87 -32.75 33.97
C GLY A 213 8.37 -32.98 33.68
N ASP A 214 8.97 -32.19 32.78
CA ASP A 214 10.42 -32.20 32.42
C ASP A 214 10.95 -33.40 31.62
N ASP A 215 10.10 -34.31 31.15
CA ASP A 215 10.50 -35.37 30.22
C ASP A 215 10.39 -34.92 28.74
N GLU A 216 11.40 -35.26 27.92
CA GLU A 216 11.39 -35.03 26.45
C GLU A 216 10.57 -36.12 25.75
N TYR A 217 9.54 -35.70 25.01
CA TYR A 217 8.66 -36.57 24.23
C TYR A 217 8.94 -36.42 22.75
N TYR A 218 8.92 -37.55 22.04
CA TYR A 218 9.12 -37.64 20.61
C TYR A 218 7.81 -37.34 19.87
N VAL A 219 7.88 -36.51 18.83
CA VAL A 219 6.78 -36.11 17.95
C VAL A 219 7.20 -36.34 16.51
N LEU A 220 6.41 -37.12 15.77
CA LEU A 220 6.70 -37.41 14.36
C LEU A 220 6.50 -36.17 13.50
N ARG A 221 7.30 -36.05 12.43
CA ARG A 221 7.18 -35.00 11.41
C ARG A 221 5.77 -34.87 10.86
N SER A 222 5.03 -35.97 10.74
CA SER A 222 3.66 -35.97 10.23
C SER A 222 2.63 -35.38 11.21
N GLU A 223 2.92 -35.36 12.51
CA GLU A 223 1.95 -34.96 13.53
C GLU A 223 1.89 -33.44 13.74
N TYR A 224 2.86 -32.67 13.26
CA TYR A 224 3.01 -31.25 13.58
C TYR A 224 3.17 -30.33 12.35
N VAL A 225 2.83 -29.06 12.56
CA VAL A 225 3.18 -27.93 11.69
C VAL A 225 4.06 -26.94 12.45
N VAL A 226 4.97 -26.26 11.74
CA VAL A 226 5.75 -25.17 12.31
C VAL A 226 4.86 -23.93 12.39
N LEU A 227 4.82 -23.31 13.56
CA LEU A 227 4.20 -22.02 13.77
C LEU A 227 5.22 -20.95 13.45
N GLU A 228 5.20 -20.47 12.21
CA GLU A 228 6.02 -19.32 11.83
C GLU A 228 5.28 -18.05 12.23
N PRO A 229 5.90 -17.14 12.99
CA PRO A 229 5.26 -15.88 13.35
C PRO A 229 4.95 -15.12 12.06
N ASP A 230 3.70 -14.71 11.91
CA ASP A 230 3.38 -13.68 10.93
C ASP A 230 4.13 -12.40 11.32
N ASP A 231 4.61 -11.62 10.35
CA ASP A 231 5.29 -10.34 10.65
C ASP A 231 4.34 -9.36 11.37
N ALA A 232 3.04 -9.65 11.32
CA ALA A 232 1.97 -9.01 12.07
C ALA A 232 1.85 -9.55 13.51
N TYR A 233 2.07 -8.67 14.49
CA TYR A 233 1.82 -8.88 15.91
C TYR A 233 0.60 -8.06 16.34
N VAL A 234 -0.42 -8.67 16.95
CA VAL A 234 -1.61 -7.92 17.40
C VAL A 234 -1.53 -7.69 18.91
N HIS A 235 -1.58 -6.42 19.31
CA HIS A 235 -1.65 -6.00 20.72
C HIS A 235 -2.60 -4.82 20.82
N SER A 236 -3.45 -4.73 21.85
CA SER A 236 -4.36 -3.57 21.98
C SER A 236 -5.30 -3.34 20.78
N GLY A 237 -5.62 -4.42 20.06
CA GLY A 237 -6.43 -4.36 18.84
C GLY A 237 -5.77 -3.57 17.70
N VAL A 238 -4.45 -3.35 17.78
CA VAL A 238 -3.61 -2.70 16.78
C VAL A 238 -2.67 -3.76 16.23
N THR A 239 -2.49 -3.79 14.92
CA THR A 239 -1.51 -4.66 14.28
C THR A 239 -0.16 -3.95 14.29
N TYR A 240 0.91 -4.67 14.56
CA TYR A 240 2.28 -4.16 14.64
C TYR A 240 3.16 -4.99 13.73
N ARG A 241 4.13 -4.35 13.07
CA ARG A 241 5.29 -5.04 12.51
C ARG A 241 6.42 -5.10 13.54
N LYS A 242 7.26 -6.12 13.45
CA LYS A 242 8.44 -6.26 14.31
C LYS A 242 9.68 -5.67 13.63
N GLU A 243 10.44 -4.86 14.34
CA GLU A 243 11.72 -4.33 13.89
C GLU A 243 12.87 -4.68 14.85
N SER A 244 13.97 -5.20 14.29
CA SER A 244 15.18 -5.51 15.05
C SER A 244 16.10 -4.29 15.11
N ARG A 245 15.76 -3.33 15.97
CA ARG A 245 16.55 -2.12 16.22
C ARG A 245 16.53 -1.71 17.69
N VAL A 246 17.38 -0.76 18.04
CA VAL A 246 17.34 -0.11 19.35
C VAL A 246 16.00 0.64 19.47
N ALA A 247 15.28 0.39 20.56
CA ALA A 247 14.05 1.09 20.88
C ALA A 247 14.33 2.47 21.48
N ASN A 248 13.55 3.47 21.09
CA ASN A 248 13.53 4.80 21.68
C ASN A 248 12.58 4.84 22.89
N VAL A 249 12.70 5.86 23.73
CA VAL A 249 11.75 6.10 24.82
C VAL A 249 10.36 6.40 24.28
N GLY A 250 9.36 5.79 24.88
CA GLY A 250 7.95 5.81 24.46
C GLY A 250 7.59 4.69 23.49
N GLU A 251 8.55 3.92 22.96
CA GLU A 251 8.25 2.81 22.05
C GLU A 251 7.86 1.53 22.81
N ILE A 252 7.04 0.71 22.16
CA ILE A 252 6.60 -0.57 22.69
C ILE A 252 7.52 -1.67 22.12
N VAL A 253 7.95 -2.60 22.97
CA VAL A 253 8.79 -3.73 22.59
C VAL A 253 8.17 -5.06 23.00
N LEU A 254 8.43 -6.11 22.23
CA LEU A 254 8.13 -7.50 22.55
C LEU A 254 9.41 -8.20 23.02
N VAL A 255 9.37 -8.79 24.21
CA VAL A 255 10.48 -9.58 24.76
C VAL A 255 10.51 -10.94 24.08
N VAL A 256 11.56 -11.22 23.31
CA VAL A 256 11.66 -12.44 22.48
C VAL A 256 12.67 -13.45 23.00
N ALA A 257 13.59 -13.05 23.88
CA ALA A 257 14.59 -13.95 24.42
C ALA A 257 15.07 -13.50 25.80
N ASN A 258 15.83 -14.37 26.47
CA ASN A 258 16.52 -14.08 27.73
C ASN A 258 17.93 -14.66 27.63
N THR A 259 18.77 -13.99 26.83
CA THR A 259 20.07 -14.50 26.35
C THR A 259 21.25 -14.16 27.28
N MET A 260 21.04 -13.30 28.28
CA MET A 260 22.11 -12.85 29.17
C MET A 260 22.57 -13.94 30.16
N ILE A 261 23.82 -14.39 30.01
CA ILE A 261 24.45 -15.34 30.92
C ILE A 261 24.80 -14.65 32.24
N GLY A 262 24.16 -15.07 33.34
CA GLY A 262 24.46 -14.64 34.72
C GLY A 262 23.60 -13.52 35.29
N ASN A 263 22.96 -12.69 34.45
CA ASN A 263 21.98 -11.68 34.85
C ASN A 263 20.74 -11.81 33.96
N LYS A 264 19.87 -12.76 34.30
CA LYS A 264 18.57 -12.91 33.61
C LYS A 264 17.74 -11.66 33.87
N HIS A 265 17.19 -11.10 32.80
CA HIS A 265 16.22 -10.02 32.97
C HIS A 265 14.92 -10.60 33.54
N GLY A 266 14.17 -9.78 34.28
CA GLY A 266 12.95 -10.19 34.99
C GLY A 266 11.72 -10.30 34.11
N TYR A 267 11.85 -10.07 32.80
CA TYR A 267 10.73 -10.09 31.87
C TYR A 267 10.40 -11.51 31.43
N LYS A 268 9.12 -11.76 31.19
CA LYS A 268 8.68 -13.03 30.59
C LYS A 268 8.91 -12.96 29.08
N ILE A 269 9.40 -14.06 28.50
CA ILE A 269 9.43 -14.18 27.04
C ILE A 269 7.96 -14.13 26.55
N GLY A 270 7.68 -13.24 25.61
CA GLY A 270 6.34 -12.89 25.14
C GLY A 270 5.73 -11.65 25.79
N GLU A 271 6.37 -11.04 26.80
CA GLU A 271 5.89 -9.82 27.44
C GLU A 271 6.02 -8.60 26.52
N VAL A 272 4.99 -7.76 26.52
CA VAL A 272 4.97 -6.48 25.81
C VAL A 272 5.16 -5.37 26.84
N THR A 273 6.11 -4.47 26.62
CA THR A 273 6.38 -3.36 27.53
C THR A 273 6.78 -2.09 26.77
N GLU A 274 6.49 -0.93 27.36
CA GLU A 274 6.96 0.37 26.89
C GLU A 274 8.37 0.67 27.43
N ILE A 275 9.19 1.34 26.63
CA ILE A 275 10.50 1.87 27.02
C ILE A 275 10.32 3.24 27.68
N VAL A 276 10.67 3.44 28.94
CA VAL A 276 10.38 4.73 29.64
C VAL A 276 11.61 5.55 30.06
N GLY A 277 12.80 5.29 29.53
CA GLY A 277 13.98 6.13 29.81
C GLY A 277 15.19 5.93 28.87
N GLU A 278 15.91 7.02 28.58
CA GLU A 278 17.11 7.05 27.75
C GLU A 278 18.39 6.88 28.58
N TRP A 279 19.46 6.46 27.91
CA TRP A 279 20.78 6.19 28.50
C TRP A 279 21.38 7.42 29.20
N LEU A 280 21.86 7.23 30.43
CA LEU A 280 22.88 8.08 31.03
C LEU A 280 24.23 7.36 30.93
N ALA A 281 25.23 8.07 30.41
CA ALA A 281 26.54 7.50 30.15
C ALA A 281 27.18 6.89 31.40
N GLY A 282 27.23 5.55 31.47
CA GLY A 282 27.99 4.82 32.47
C GLY A 282 27.28 3.67 33.23
N SER A 283 25.98 3.40 33.03
CA SER A 283 25.34 2.18 33.58
C SER A 283 24.02 1.80 32.89
N TYR A 284 24.07 0.66 32.20
CA TYR A 284 23.05 -0.35 31.83
C TYR A 284 21.53 0.02 31.74
N GLY A 285 20.96 -0.12 30.52
CA GLY A 285 19.58 -0.55 30.13
C GLY A 285 18.33 0.35 30.36
N PRO A 286 17.27 0.21 29.51
CA PRO A 286 15.99 0.92 29.68
C PRO A 286 15.21 0.44 30.92
N GLN A 287 14.48 1.34 31.58
CA GLN A 287 13.80 1.12 32.87
C GLN A 287 12.26 1.13 32.73
N ARG A 288 11.54 0.64 33.77
CA ARG A 288 10.06 0.63 33.91
C ARG A 288 9.57 1.83 34.75
N LYS A 289 8.33 2.29 34.53
CA LYS A 289 7.63 3.23 35.43
C LYS A 289 7.15 2.51 36.70
N GLY A 290 7.58 2.98 37.87
CA GLY A 290 6.87 2.74 39.15
C GLY A 290 7.34 1.61 40.08
N SER A 291 8.65 1.38 40.29
CA SER A 291 9.07 0.46 41.37
C SER A 291 10.06 1.00 42.40
N GLY A 292 10.46 2.29 42.33
CA GLY A 292 11.33 2.91 43.34
C GLY A 292 12.69 2.24 43.55
N LYS A 293 13.05 1.25 42.73
CA LYS A 293 14.33 0.54 42.66
C LYS A 293 14.65 0.31 41.19
N SER A 294 15.91 0.50 40.81
CA SER A 294 16.44 0.28 39.46
C SER A 294 15.91 -1.02 38.84
N GLY A 295 15.05 -0.92 37.83
CA GLY A 295 14.43 -2.06 37.16
C GLY A 295 15.44 -2.92 36.37
N PRO A 296 15.10 -4.18 36.04
CA PRO A 296 16.01 -5.10 35.36
C PRO A 296 16.26 -4.70 33.90
N TYR A 297 17.50 -4.89 33.45
CA TYR A 297 18.01 -4.54 32.12
C TYR A 297 17.38 -5.39 31.01
N LEU A 298 17.09 -4.80 29.84
CA LEU A 298 16.64 -5.52 28.65
C LEU A 298 17.64 -5.28 27.50
N ALA A 299 18.32 -6.33 27.04
CA ALA A 299 19.33 -6.23 25.98
C ALA A 299 18.64 -6.12 24.60
N THR A 300 19.26 -5.43 23.65
CA THR A 300 18.75 -5.30 22.26
C THR A 300 18.57 -6.65 21.55
N ALA A 301 19.27 -7.69 21.98
CA ALA A 301 19.09 -9.06 21.47
C ALA A 301 17.89 -9.80 22.09
N ASP A 302 17.35 -9.28 23.20
CA ASP A 302 16.28 -9.91 23.98
C ASP A 302 14.89 -9.33 23.65
N TYR A 303 14.82 -8.30 22.82
CA TYR A 303 13.55 -7.67 22.39
C TYR A 303 13.52 -7.32 20.90
N VAL A 304 12.31 -7.11 20.38
CA VAL A 304 12.04 -6.46 19.08
C VAL A 304 11.11 -5.27 19.28
N VAL A 305 11.27 -4.23 18.47
CA VAL A 305 10.38 -3.05 18.50
C VAL A 305 9.08 -3.37 17.78
N LEU A 306 7.94 -3.05 18.41
CA LEU A 306 6.63 -3.17 17.81
C LEU A 306 6.23 -1.82 17.22
N VAL A 307 6.15 -1.75 15.89
CA VAL A 307 5.74 -0.55 15.17
C VAL A 307 4.30 -0.73 14.66
N PRO A 308 3.33 0.09 15.10
CA PRO A 308 1.94 -0.05 14.65
C PRO A 308 1.85 0.04 13.13
N THR A 309 1.12 -0.88 12.50
CA THR A 309 0.84 -0.86 11.05
C THR A 309 -0.25 0.16 10.68
N ASP A 310 -1.07 0.56 11.67
CA ASP A 310 -2.14 1.56 11.50
C ASP A 310 -1.66 2.99 11.78
N LYS A 311 -0.48 3.13 12.40
CA LYS A 311 0.19 4.43 12.49
C LYS A 311 0.73 4.73 11.10
N PRO A 312 0.36 5.85 10.46
CA PRO A 312 0.96 6.23 9.19
C PRO A 312 2.48 6.23 9.38
N GLU A 313 3.19 5.50 8.52
CA GLU A 313 4.65 5.43 8.57
C GLU A 313 5.20 6.85 8.76
N GLU A 314 5.89 7.09 9.87
CA GLU A 314 6.77 8.25 9.92
C GLU A 314 7.70 8.09 8.73
N PRO A 315 7.76 9.08 7.83
CA PRO A 315 8.26 8.87 6.49
C PRO A 315 9.68 8.34 6.58
N THR A 316 9.87 7.09 6.18
CA THR A 316 11.18 6.65 5.74
C THR A 316 11.65 7.65 4.70
N PRO A 317 12.91 8.11 4.72
CA PRO A 317 13.39 9.03 3.71
C PRO A 317 13.12 8.40 2.34
N TYR A 318 12.25 9.05 1.56
CA TYR A 318 11.81 8.52 0.28
C TYR A 318 13.01 8.12 -0.58
N SER A 319 12.96 6.93 -1.14
CA SER A 319 13.99 6.39 -2.02
C SER A 319 13.66 6.64 -3.50
N ALA A 320 14.70 6.66 -4.34
CA ALA A 320 14.48 6.66 -5.78
C ALA A 320 13.79 5.35 -6.19
N GLY A 321 12.66 5.46 -6.87
CA GLY A 321 11.78 4.34 -7.20
C GLY A 321 10.44 4.36 -6.46
N ASP A 322 10.33 5.07 -5.34
CA ASP A 322 9.10 5.14 -4.56
C ASP A 322 8.02 5.96 -5.29
N TYR A 323 6.75 5.71 -4.93
CA TYR A 323 5.60 6.41 -5.48
C TYR A 323 5.00 7.33 -4.42
N VAL A 324 4.71 8.57 -4.80
CA VAL A 324 4.19 9.58 -3.87
C VAL A 324 3.10 10.40 -4.51
N LYS A 325 2.12 10.81 -3.71
CA LYS A 325 1.06 11.72 -4.11
C LYS A 325 1.39 13.14 -3.66
N VAL A 326 1.29 14.08 -4.59
CA VAL A 326 1.59 15.49 -4.36
C VAL A 326 0.44 16.13 -3.58
N THR A 327 0.73 16.71 -2.42
CA THR A 327 -0.27 17.34 -1.52
C THR A 327 -0.11 18.85 -1.40
N GLY A 328 1.08 19.40 -1.71
CA GLY A 328 1.39 20.83 -1.63
C GLY A 328 2.02 21.40 -2.91
N ASN A 329 2.30 22.70 -2.90
CA ASN A 329 3.09 23.39 -3.93
C ASN A 329 3.66 24.75 -3.43
N SER A 330 4.47 24.71 -2.37
CA SER A 330 5.10 25.86 -1.74
C SER A 330 6.37 26.30 -2.47
N VAL A 331 6.99 25.40 -3.23
CA VAL A 331 8.23 25.68 -4.00
C VAL A 331 8.00 25.94 -5.49
N HIS A 332 6.75 26.19 -5.90
CA HIS A 332 6.36 26.47 -7.29
C HIS A 332 6.83 25.39 -8.29
N HIS A 333 6.68 24.13 -7.92
CA HIS A 333 6.93 23.01 -8.81
C HIS A 333 5.81 22.84 -9.84
N ASN A 334 6.10 22.08 -10.89
CA ASN A 334 5.22 21.86 -12.03
C ASN A 334 4.44 20.53 -11.97
N TYR A 335 4.29 19.94 -10.79
CA TYR A 335 3.38 18.83 -10.53
C TYR A 335 1.98 19.33 -10.17
N GLU A 336 0.96 18.57 -10.57
CA GLU A 336 -0.43 18.84 -10.22
C GLU A 336 -0.72 18.32 -8.81
N ILE A 337 -1.35 19.14 -7.96
CA ILE A 337 -1.74 18.70 -6.61
C ILE A 337 -2.78 17.57 -6.74
N GLY A 338 -2.54 16.47 -6.04
CA GLY A 338 -3.31 15.23 -6.12
C GLY A 338 -2.78 14.20 -7.12
N SER A 339 -1.81 14.56 -7.97
CA SER A 339 -1.17 13.60 -8.88
C SER A 339 -0.22 12.67 -8.14
N VAL A 340 -0.11 11.42 -8.62
CA VAL A 340 0.88 10.45 -8.13
C VAL A 340 2.06 10.45 -9.11
N VAL A 341 3.26 10.49 -8.56
CA VAL A 341 4.53 10.58 -9.29
C VAL A 341 5.51 9.53 -8.75
N LYS A 342 6.45 9.11 -9.60
CA LYS A 342 7.51 8.16 -9.22
C LYS A 342 8.81 8.90 -8.97
N ILE A 343 9.41 8.75 -7.80
CA ILE A 343 10.65 9.44 -7.45
C ILE A 343 11.78 8.94 -8.35
N ALA A 344 12.36 9.85 -9.12
CA ALA A 344 13.41 9.55 -10.09
C ALA A 344 14.80 9.87 -9.53
N GLN A 345 14.91 10.93 -8.73
CA GLN A 345 16.18 11.39 -8.17
C GLN A 345 15.95 12.08 -6.83
N ILE A 346 16.64 11.60 -5.79
CA ILE A 346 16.78 12.32 -4.52
C ILE A 346 17.95 13.29 -4.66
N THR A 347 17.76 14.56 -4.30
CA THR A 347 18.83 15.56 -4.33
C THR A 347 19.12 16.08 -2.92
N ALA A 348 20.28 16.72 -2.77
CA ALA A 348 20.68 17.39 -1.53
C ALA A 348 19.68 18.48 -1.15
N LYS A 349 19.70 18.84 0.14
CA LYS A 349 18.82 19.81 0.78
C LYS A 349 18.73 21.14 0.00
N ASP A 350 17.53 21.73 -0.01
CA ASP A 350 17.30 23.08 -0.55
C ASP A 350 18.08 24.14 0.24
N THR A 351 18.00 25.42 -0.19
CA THR A 351 18.69 26.54 0.48
C THR A 351 18.29 26.74 1.95
N ASP A 352 17.15 26.17 2.35
CA ASP A 352 16.59 26.27 3.69
C ASP A 352 16.84 24.97 4.52
N GLY A 353 17.52 23.96 3.95
CA GLY A 353 17.85 22.71 4.63
C GLY A 353 16.80 21.59 4.50
N ASN A 354 15.77 21.76 3.66
CA ASN A 354 14.70 20.77 3.48
C ASN A 354 15.07 19.73 2.42
N ASP A 355 14.61 18.49 2.59
CA ASP A 355 14.84 17.43 1.61
C ASP A 355 13.95 17.61 0.36
N GLU A 356 14.56 17.54 -0.82
CA GLU A 356 13.89 17.69 -2.11
C GLU A 356 14.26 16.58 -3.09
N PHE A 357 13.34 16.27 -3.99
CA PHE A 357 13.55 15.27 -5.03
C PHE A 357 12.88 15.68 -6.35
N ARG A 358 13.20 14.95 -7.41
CA ARG A 358 12.51 15.02 -8.71
C ARG A 358 11.81 13.71 -8.97
N ALA A 359 10.65 13.80 -9.61
CA ALA A 359 9.81 12.65 -9.91
C ALA A 359 9.34 12.64 -11.36
N GLU A 360 9.11 11.43 -11.86
CA GLU A 360 8.48 11.12 -13.13
C GLU A 360 6.96 11.23 -12.99
N LYS A 361 6.34 11.97 -13.91
CA LYS A 361 4.89 12.08 -14.04
C LYS A 361 4.34 10.89 -14.82
N ALA A 362 3.02 10.69 -14.78
CA ALA A 362 2.37 9.62 -15.53
C ALA A 362 2.60 9.67 -17.06
N ASP A 363 2.93 10.83 -17.62
CA ASP A 363 3.28 11.01 -19.04
C ASP A 363 4.75 10.66 -19.38
N GLY A 364 5.55 10.25 -18.39
CA GLY A 364 6.96 9.90 -18.52
C GLY A 364 7.91 11.10 -18.45
N SER A 365 7.42 12.33 -18.30
CA SER A 365 8.27 13.51 -18.14
C SER A 365 8.75 13.66 -16.69
N ILE A 366 9.98 14.14 -16.49
CA ILE A 366 10.52 14.46 -15.16
C ILE A 366 10.21 15.93 -14.82
N GLY A 367 9.59 16.17 -13.66
CA GLY A 367 9.29 17.53 -13.20
C GLY A 367 10.47 18.24 -12.53
N ASN A 368 10.14 19.38 -11.92
CA ASN A 368 11.05 20.19 -11.09
C ASN A 368 11.23 19.57 -9.70
N TYR A 369 11.98 20.23 -8.82
CA TYR A 369 12.15 19.82 -7.43
C TYR A 369 10.86 20.01 -6.63
N ILE A 370 10.53 19.01 -5.82
CA ILE A 370 9.42 19.02 -4.85
C ILE A 370 9.96 18.63 -3.48
N ARG A 371 9.43 19.27 -2.43
CA ARG A 371 9.81 18.96 -1.05
C ARG A 371 9.14 17.67 -0.59
N VAL A 372 9.90 16.88 0.18
CA VAL A 372 9.41 15.67 0.84
C VAL A 372 8.15 15.92 1.67
N SER A 373 8.07 17.08 2.33
CA SER A 373 6.92 17.48 3.15
C SER A 373 5.64 17.79 2.37
N GLU A 374 5.70 17.89 1.04
CA GLU A 374 4.56 18.18 0.16
C GLU A 374 4.04 16.94 -0.55
N CYS A 375 4.40 15.77 -0.02
CA CYS A 375 4.12 14.47 -0.59
C CYS A 375 3.71 13.47 0.49
N GLU A 376 2.71 12.66 0.18
CA GLU A 376 2.33 11.48 0.96
C GLU A 376 2.68 10.19 0.19
N PRO A 377 2.94 9.06 0.86
CA PRO A 377 3.17 7.79 0.19
C PRO A 377 2.01 7.40 -0.74
N ALA A 378 2.34 6.81 -1.87
CA ALA A 378 1.37 6.28 -2.84
C ALA A 378 1.86 4.94 -3.39
N THR A 379 1.01 4.29 -4.17
CA THR A 379 1.31 2.99 -4.77
C THR A 379 1.62 3.07 -6.26
N GLU A 380 2.35 2.08 -6.77
CA GLU A 380 2.54 1.90 -8.22
C GLU A 380 1.19 1.76 -8.95
N THR A 381 0.20 1.14 -8.31
CA THR A 381 -1.15 0.97 -8.88
C THR A 381 -1.82 2.33 -9.11
N GLU A 382 -1.75 3.24 -8.14
CA GLU A 382 -2.31 4.59 -8.27
C GLU A 382 -1.55 5.44 -9.30
N PHE A 383 -0.23 5.27 -9.40
CA PHE A 383 0.58 5.89 -10.46
C PHE A 383 0.17 5.40 -11.85
N LEU A 384 -0.01 4.09 -12.01
CA LEU A 384 -0.41 3.48 -13.28
C LEU A 384 -1.85 3.83 -13.66
N ALA A 385 -2.75 3.99 -12.70
CA ALA A 385 -4.13 4.42 -12.94
C ALA A 385 -4.23 5.82 -13.59
N GLN A 386 -3.21 6.67 -13.38
CA GLN A 386 -3.14 8.02 -13.96
C GLN A 386 -2.54 8.05 -15.36
N LYS A 387 -1.97 6.93 -15.85
CA LYS A 387 -1.50 6.86 -17.24
C LYS A 387 -2.70 6.95 -18.16
N LYS A 388 -2.83 8.09 -18.85
CA LYS A 388 -3.81 8.24 -19.93
C LYS A 388 -3.62 7.09 -20.92
N PRO A 389 -4.71 6.49 -21.45
CA PRO A 389 -4.60 5.51 -22.52
C PRO A 389 -3.74 6.11 -23.63
N LYS A 390 -2.69 5.39 -24.02
CA LYS A 390 -1.80 5.82 -25.10
C LYS A 390 -2.68 6.05 -26.33
N ASP A 391 -2.58 7.25 -26.92
CA ASP A 391 -3.36 7.60 -28.10
C ASP A 391 -3.04 6.59 -29.20
N PRO A 392 -4.02 5.87 -29.77
CA PRO A 392 -3.76 4.88 -30.81
C PRO A 392 -3.02 5.46 -32.03
N ARG A 393 -3.10 6.78 -32.24
CA ARG A 393 -2.34 7.50 -33.28
C ARG A 393 -0.82 7.48 -33.05
N ASP A 394 -0.36 7.29 -31.81
CA ASP A 394 1.07 7.21 -31.46
C ASP A 394 1.76 5.94 -32.00
N ALA A 395 1.00 5.00 -32.55
CA ALA A 395 1.56 3.85 -33.28
C ALA A 395 2.19 4.23 -34.64
N PHE A 396 1.87 5.43 -35.14
CA PHE A 396 2.29 5.92 -36.46
C PHE A 396 3.28 7.07 -36.34
N ALA A 397 4.24 7.11 -37.25
CA ALA A 397 5.17 8.20 -37.46
C ALA A 397 4.99 8.81 -38.85
N LYS A 398 5.35 10.09 -39.02
CA LYS A 398 5.34 10.72 -40.33
C LYS A 398 6.30 9.98 -41.27
N GLY A 399 5.81 9.63 -42.46
CA GLY A 399 6.54 8.85 -43.46
C GLY A 399 6.26 7.34 -43.42
N ASP A 400 5.61 6.83 -42.38
CA ASP A 400 5.21 5.43 -42.33
C ASP A 400 4.32 5.07 -43.52
N LYS A 401 4.55 3.87 -44.08
CA LYS A 401 3.66 3.28 -45.07
C LYS A 401 2.55 2.52 -44.35
N VAL A 402 1.32 2.76 -44.77
CA VAL A 402 0.12 2.16 -44.17
C VAL A 402 -0.80 1.64 -45.26
N ARG A 403 -1.46 0.51 -45.00
CA ARG A 403 -2.57 0.02 -45.81
C ARG A 403 -3.88 0.48 -45.19
N LEU A 404 -4.77 1.04 -46.01
CA LEU A 404 -6.13 1.36 -45.57
C LEU A 404 -6.96 0.07 -45.60
N ILE A 405 -7.32 -0.48 -44.45
CA ILE A 405 -8.02 -1.78 -44.36
C ILE A 405 -9.54 -1.63 -44.37
N SER A 406 -10.08 -0.43 -44.07
CA SER A 406 -11.50 -0.12 -44.17
C SER A 406 -11.74 1.39 -44.29
N GLY A 407 -12.98 1.81 -44.56
CA GLY A 407 -13.36 3.23 -44.58
C GLY A 407 -12.98 4.01 -45.85
N GLY A 408 -12.35 3.36 -46.84
CA GLY A 408 -12.06 3.99 -48.13
C GLY A 408 -13.32 4.41 -48.90
N GLU A 409 -13.16 5.38 -49.80
CA GLU A 409 -14.23 5.94 -50.64
C GLU A 409 -15.37 6.63 -49.87
N THR A 410 -15.15 6.94 -48.59
CA THR A 410 -16.11 7.66 -47.74
C THR A 410 -15.75 9.14 -47.53
N SER A 411 -16.58 9.89 -46.81
CA SER A 411 -16.30 11.30 -46.49
C SER A 411 -14.99 11.46 -45.72
N GLY A 412 -14.04 12.22 -46.30
CA GLY A 412 -12.67 12.38 -45.79
C GLY A 412 -11.65 11.37 -46.33
N LEU A 413 -12.11 10.38 -47.11
CA LEU A 413 -11.32 9.34 -47.78
C LEU A 413 -11.82 9.05 -49.21
N CYS A 414 -12.54 9.98 -49.85
CA CYS A 414 -13.23 9.74 -51.14
C CYS A 414 -12.30 9.27 -52.27
N ASP A 415 -11.06 9.78 -52.33
CA ASP A 415 -10.06 9.34 -53.31
C ASP A 415 -9.01 8.37 -52.73
N TYR A 416 -9.36 7.68 -51.65
CA TYR A 416 -8.55 6.65 -51.02
C TYR A 416 -9.32 5.34 -51.05
N ALA A 417 -8.84 4.37 -51.82
CA ALA A 417 -9.43 3.05 -51.94
C ALA A 417 -9.08 2.16 -50.75
N THR A 418 -10.06 1.37 -50.29
CA THR A 418 -9.79 0.29 -49.33
C THR A 418 -8.86 -0.74 -49.97
N GLY A 419 -7.83 -1.17 -49.24
CA GLY A 419 -6.71 -1.99 -49.71
C GLY A 419 -5.53 -1.18 -50.28
N GLY A 420 -5.69 0.12 -50.50
CA GLY A 420 -4.63 1.00 -50.98
C GLY A 420 -3.50 1.22 -49.98
N VAL A 421 -2.28 1.41 -50.49
CA VAL A 421 -1.09 1.74 -49.69
C VAL A 421 -0.82 3.24 -49.76
N TYR A 422 -0.74 3.87 -48.59
CA TYR A 422 -0.61 5.31 -48.41
C TYR A 422 0.55 5.66 -47.48
N THR A 423 0.84 6.95 -47.37
CA THR A 423 1.92 7.46 -46.51
C THR A 423 1.33 8.34 -45.41
N VAL A 424 1.76 8.14 -44.17
CA VAL A 424 1.36 8.99 -43.04
C VAL A 424 2.00 10.37 -43.21
N ASN A 425 1.19 11.41 -43.36
CA ASN A 425 1.67 12.79 -43.38
C ASN A 425 1.76 13.39 -41.97
N ALA A 426 0.76 13.11 -41.13
CA ALA A 426 0.74 13.51 -39.73
C ALA A 426 -0.01 12.45 -38.89
N PRO A 427 0.65 11.83 -37.89
CA PRO A 427 0.00 10.87 -36.99
C PRO A 427 -1.19 11.48 -36.25
N LYS A 428 -1.00 12.70 -35.75
CA LYS A 428 -2.05 13.52 -35.15
C LYS A 428 -2.41 14.61 -36.16
N SER A 429 -3.59 14.48 -36.77
CA SER A 429 -4.14 15.49 -37.69
C SER A 429 -4.09 16.89 -37.06
N PRO A 430 -3.75 17.95 -37.82
CA PRO A 430 -3.67 19.32 -37.31
C PRO A 430 -5.02 19.88 -36.82
N TYR A 431 -6.12 19.22 -37.15
CA TYR A 431 -7.47 19.57 -36.69
C TYR A 431 -7.90 18.79 -35.43
N ASP A 432 -7.00 18.02 -34.84
CA ASP A 432 -7.18 17.14 -33.68
C ASP A 432 -8.54 16.44 -33.60
N ASN A 433 -8.89 15.75 -34.67
CA ASN A 433 -10.19 15.07 -34.84
C ASN A 433 -10.12 13.56 -34.55
N GLY A 434 -9.12 13.10 -33.79
CA GLY A 434 -8.91 11.67 -33.52
C GLY A 434 -8.45 10.84 -34.72
N LYS A 435 -8.09 11.46 -35.86
CA LYS A 435 -7.69 10.78 -37.09
C LYS A 435 -6.21 10.95 -37.43
N VAL A 436 -5.69 9.98 -38.15
CA VAL A 436 -4.37 9.99 -38.81
C VAL A 436 -4.53 10.61 -40.20
N GLN A 437 -3.67 11.58 -40.52
CA GLN A 437 -3.66 12.21 -41.84
C GLN A 437 -2.72 11.44 -42.77
N ILE A 438 -3.26 10.91 -43.87
CA ILE A 438 -2.54 10.15 -44.90
C ILE A 438 -2.48 10.92 -46.22
N THR A 439 -1.52 10.56 -47.08
CA THR A 439 -1.34 11.10 -48.44
C THR A 439 -1.02 10.00 -49.45
N GLY A 440 -1.12 10.31 -50.74
CA GLY A 440 -0.92 9.35 -51.85
C GLY A 440 -2.20 8.87 -52.52
N GLY A 441 -3.37 9.39 -52.13
CA GLY A 441 -4.62 9.23 -52.88
C GLY A 441 -4.79 10.33 -53.95
N GLY A 442 -6.00 10.42 -54.54
CA GLY A 442 -6.31 11.45 -55.55
C GLY A 442 -6.41 12.88 -54.99
N GLN A 443 -6.85 13.02 -53.75
CA GLN A 443 -6.87 14.29 -53.01
C GLN A 443 -5.62 14.46 -52.12
N ARG A 444 -5.29 15.72 -51.82
CA ARG A 444 -4.07 16.11 -51.09
C ARG A 444 -3.87 15.33 -49.78
N TYR A 445 -4.92 15.19 -48.97
CA TYR A 445 -4.89 14.50 -47.69
C TYR A 445 -6.16 13.68 -47.46
N GLY A 446 -6.01 12.49 -46.91
CA GLY A 446 -7.08 11.66 -46.37
C GLY A 446 -7.02 11.60 -44.84
N TYR A 447 -8.15 11.36 -44.19
CA TYR A 447 -8.25 11.29 -42.73
C TYR A 447 -8.88 9.97 -42.30
N ALA A 448 -8.03 9.03 -41.90
CA ALA A 448 -8.43 7.70 -41.45
C ALA A 448 -8.33 7.58 -39.92
N LYS A 449 -9.19 6.77 -39.31
CA LYS A 449 -9.03 6.40 -37.92
C LYS A 449 -7.81 5.46 -37.77
N PRO A 450 -7.14 5.43 -36.61
CA PRO A 450 -6.05 4.49 -36.34
C PRO A 450 -6.41 3.02 -36.63
N GLU A 451 -7.63 2.61 -36.27
CA GLU A 451 -8.17 1.25 -36.49
C GLU A 451 -8.45 0.91 -37.96
N GLU A 452 -8.51 1.90 -38.85
CA GLU A 452 -8.69 1.72 -40.28
C GLU A 452 -7.35 1.53 -41.02
N LEU A 453 -6.22 1.60 -40.29
CA LEU A 453 -4.87 1.57 -40.85
C LEU A 453 -4.07 0.39 -40.30
N GLU A 454 -3.45 -0.34 -41.22
CA GLU A 454 -2.43 -1.34 -40.94
C GLU A 454 -1.06 -0.74 -41.29
N LYS A 455 -0.11 -0.75 -40.34
CA LYS A 455 1.26 -0.29 -40.59
C LYS A 455 2.03 -1.35 -41.37
N LEU A 456 2.67 -0.95 -42.46
CA LEU A 456 3.49 -1.81 -43.30
C LEU A 456 4.96 -1.58 -43.01
N THR A 457 5.74 -2.66 -43.06
CA THR A 457 7.20 -2.58 -43.12
C THR A 457 7.66 -2.03 -44.47
N ALA A 458 8.92 -1.59 -44.55
CA ALA A 458 9.49 -1.09 -45.80
C ALA A 458 9.53 -2.18 -46.88
N GLU A 459 9.80 -3.43 -46.47
CA GLU A 459 9.84 -4.61 -47.31
C GLU A 459 8.45 -4.94 -47.88
N GLU A 460 7.42 -4.97 -47.04
CA GLU A 460 6.04 -5.23 -47.46
C GLU A 460 5.53 -4.14 -48.41
N ALA A 461 5.77 -2.86 -48.08
CA ALA A 461 5.39 -1.76 -48.94
C ALA A 461 6.08 -1.81 -50.31
N SER A 462 7.37 -2.17 -50.34
CA SER A 462 8.12 -2.34 -51.59
C SER A 462 7.62 -3.52 -52.42
N ALA A 463 7.27 -4.64 -51.77
CA ALA A 463 6.75 -5.82 -52.45
C ALA A 463 5.38 -5.54 -53.11
N ILE A 464 4.46 -4.91 -52.37
CA ILE A 464 3.12 -4.53 -52.88
C ILE A 464 3.25 -3.56 -54.05
N GLU A 465 4.14 -2.57 -53.97
CA GLU A 465 4.37 -1.63 -55.06
C GLU A 465 4.91 -2.34 -56.31
N LYS A 466 5.88 -3.25 -56.15
CA LYS A 466 6.42 -4.04 -57.26
C LYS A 466 5.34 -4.90 -57.93
N GLU A 467 4.51 -5.57 -57.13
CA GLU A 467 3.42 -6.42 -57.62
C GLU A 467 2.36 -5.58 -58.36
N ARG A 468 2.01 -4.40 -57.84
CA ARG A 468 1.08 -3.49 -58.50
C ARG A 468 1.63 -3.00 -59.84
N VAL A 469 2.88 -2.53 -59.87
CA VAL A 469 3.54 -2.07 -61.09
C VAL A 469 3.62 -3.18 -62.13
N GLU A 470 3.92 -4.41 -61.70
CA GLU A 470 3.96 -5.55 -62.61
C GLU A 470 2.55 -5.86 -63.15
N THR A 471 1.54 -5.90 -62.29
CA THR A 471 0.14 -6.09 -62.70
C THR A 471 -0.31 -5.03 -63.71
N GLU A 472 0.03 -3.77 -63.50
CA GLU A 472 -0.27 -2.68 -64.44
C GLU A 472 0.44 -2.83 -65.79
N LYS A 473 1.70 -3.31 -65.82
CA LYS A 473 2.42 -3.58 -67.08
C LYS A 473 1.73 -4.68 -67.89
N TRP A 474 1.35 -5.78 -67.26
CA TRP A 474 0.65 -6.89 -67.93
C TRP A 474 -0.76 -6.48 -68.37
N ALA A 475 -1.48 -5.71 -67.55
CA ALA A 475 -2.80 -5.19 -67.90
C ALA A 475 -2.77 -4.27 -69.14
N LYS A 476 -1.72 -3.44 -69.31
CA LYS A 476 -1.54 -2.57 -70.49
C LYS A 476 -1.44 -3.34 -71.80
N ILE A 477 -0.98 -4.59 -71.77
CA ILE A 477 -0.93 -5.47 -72.95
C ILE A 477 -2.13 -6.43 -73.02
N GLY A 478 -3.12 -6.26 -72.13
CA GLY A 478 -4.35 -7.07 -72.11
C GLY A 478 -4.15 -8.50 -71.61
N ARG A 479 -3.18 -8.73 -70.71
CA ARG A 479 -2.82 -10.06 -70.21
C ARG A 479 -2.74 -10.09 -68.68
N LYS A 480 -2.87 -11.27 -68.08
CA LYS A 480 -2.60 -11.48 -66.64
C LYS A 480 -1.10 -11.55 -66.37
N VAL A 481 -0.69 -11.30 -65.13
CA VAL A 481 0.71 -11.44 -64.71
C VAL A 481 1.20 -12.85 -65.00
N ASN A 482 2.38 -12.96 -65.61
CA ASN A 482 2.99 -14.22 -66.09
C ASN A 482 2.21 -14.96 -67.19
N GLU A 483 1.29 -14.30 -67.89
CA GLU A 483 0.60 -14.89 -69.05
C GLU A 483 1.45 -14.76 -70.32
N TYR A 484 2.49 -15.59 -70.40
CA TYR A 484 3.33 -15.69 -71.60
C TYR A 484 2.62 -16.43 -72.74
N LYS A 485 3.02 -16.15 -73.98
CA LYS A 485 2.55 -16.82 -75.20
C LYS A 485 3.72 -17.25 -76.07
N THR A 486 3.51 -18.31 -76.84
CA THR A 486 4.45 -18.72 -77.88
C THR A 486 4.72 -17.58 -78.85
N GLY A 487 5.98 -17.21 -78.99
CA GLY A 487 6.45 -16.09 -79.79
C GLY A 487 6.72 -14.81 -79.01
N ASP A 488 6.49 -14.75 -77.70
CA ASP A 488 6.95 -13.62 -76.88
C ASP A 488 8.49 -13.53 -76.89
N ILE A 489 9.03 -12.33 -76.69
CA ILE A 489 10.46 -12.11 -76.48
C ILE A 489 10.71 -11.84 -75.00
N VAL A 490 11.56 -12.65 -74.39
CA VAL A 490 11.90 -12.57 -72.96
C VAL A 490 13.39 -12.34 -72.76
N GLN A 491 13.74 -11.71 -71.64
CA GLN A 491 15.13 -11.52 -71.21
C GLN A 491 15.35 -12.20 -69.86
N TYR A 492 16.50 -12.83 -69.68
CA TYR A 492 16.88 -13.39 -68.38
C TYR A 492 17.02 -12.31 -67.29
N VAL A 493 16.58 -12.65 -66.08
CA VAL A 493 16.65 -11.78 -64.89
C VAL A 493 17.92 -12.03 -64.07
N THR A 494 18.63 -13.13 -64.34
CA THR A 494 19.86 -13.52 -63.62
C THR A 494 21.00 -12.51 -63.80
N ALA A 495 21.64 -12.15 -62.68
CA ALA A 495 22.77 -11.23 -62.66
C ALA A 495 23.93 -11.75 -63.55
N GLY A 496 24.34 -10.93 -64.52
CA GLY A 496 25.42 -11.26 -65.46
C GLY A 496 24.97 -11.98 -66.74
N TYR A 497 23.68 -12.27 -66.90
CA TYR A 497 23.14 -12.92 -68.11
C TYR A 497 21.94 -12.14 -68.65
N SER A 498 22.13 -11.41 -69.76
CA SER A 498 21.14 -10.48 -70.33
C SER A 498 20.59 -10.92 -71.68
N ALA A 499 20.75 -12.19 -72.04
CA ALA A 499 20.30 -12.75 -73.31
C ALA A 499 18.79 -12.54 -73.51
N VAL A 500 18.42 -12.13 -74.72
CA VAL A 500 17.05 -11.89 -75.16
C VAL A 500 16.68 -12.99 -76.15
N VAL A 501 15.67 -13.79 -75.82
CA VAL A 501 15.33 -15.02 -76.52
C VAL A 501 13.83 -15.15 -76.77
N PRO A 502 13.40 -15.80 -77.87
CA PRO A 502 11.99 -16.05 -78.11
C PRO A 502 11.48 -17.24 -77.29
N VAL A 503 10.27 -17.08 -76.75
CA VAL A 503 9.46 -18.17 -76.21
C VAL A 503 8.96 -19.02 -77.37
N ILE A 504 9.20 -20.32 -77.32
CA ILE A 504 8.73 -21.27 -78.34
C ILE A 504 7.53 -22.10 -77.85
N GLU A 505 7.40 -22.29 -76.54
CA GLU A 505 6.33 -23.06 -75.92
C GLU A 505 6.10 -22.56 -74.49
N VAL A 506 4.85 -22.56 -74.02
CA VAL A 506 4.51 -22.25 -72.64
C VAL A 506 4.20 -23.57 -71.94
N VAL A 507 4.80 -23.78 -70.77
CA VAL A 507 4.60 -24.98 -69.95
C VAL A 507 3.98 -24.58 -68.61
N SER A 508 3.52 -25.54 -67.81
CA SER A 508 2.76 -25.29 -66.58
C SER A 508 3.50 -24.43 -65.54
N ASP A 509 4.83 -24.50 -65.50
CA ASP A 509 5.69 -23.86 -64.51
C ASP A 509 6.69 -22.86 -65.13
N GLY A 510 6.50 -22.48 -66.40
CA GLY A 510 7.44 -21.61 -67.09
C GLY A 510 7.26 -21.50 -68.59
N VAL A 511 8.37 -21.21 -69.27
CA VAL A 511 8.46 -21.07 -70.73
C VAL A 511 9.63 -21.87 -71.26
N LYS A 512 9.46 -22.50 -72.43
CA LYS A 512 10.59 -22.98 -73.20
C LYS A 512 11.09 -21.87 -74.12
N VAL A 513 12.39 -21.63 -74.07
CA VAL A 513 13.06 -20.61 -74.88
C VAL A 513 14.10 -21.24 -75.79
N LYS A 514 14.32 -20.61 -76.94
CA LYS A 514 15.38 -21.02 -77.87
C LYS A 514 16.64 -20.20 -77.61
N THR A 515 17.59 -20.80 -76.92
CA THR A 515 18.92 -20.20 -76.65
C THR A 515 19.84 -20.34 -77.86
N VAL A 516 20.87 -19.49 -77.94
CA VAL A 516 21.87 -19.53 -79.02
C VAL A 516 22.84 -20.71 -78.82
N ASP A 517 23.26 -20.97 -77.58
CA ASP A 517 24.36 -21.89 -77.29
C ASP A 517 23.90 -23.29 -76.80
N TYR A 518 22.69 -23.40 -76.23
CA TYR A 518 22.22 -24.61 -75.54
C TYR A 518 20.94 -25.20 -76.14
N GLY A 519 20.45 -24.66 -77.26
CA GLY A 519 19.21 -25.11 -77.89
C GLY A 519 17.98 -24.73 -77.07
N VAL A 520 17.04 -25.67 -76.90
CA VAL A 520 15.77 -25.42 -76.20
C VAL A 520 15.92 -25.68 -74.71
N CYS A 521 15.73 -24.64 -73.89
CA CYS A 521 15.79 -24.71 -72.43
C CYS A 521 14.42 -24.38 -71.82
N THR A 522 14.12 -24.95 -70.65
CA THR A 522 12.89 -24.65 -69.89
C THR A 522 13.26 -23.72 -68.74
N GLU A 523 12.63 -22.56 -68.70
CA GLU A 523 12.92 -21.48 -67.75
C GLU A 523 11.67 -21.16 -66.93
N ARG A 524 11.86 -20.95 -65.63
CA ARG A 524 10.77 -20.57 -64.72
C ARG A 524 10.36 -19.11 -64.94
N TYR A 525 9.12 -18.76 -64.62
CA TYR A 525 8.62 -17.39 -64.82
C TYR A 525 9.40 -16.32 -64.04
N ASP A 526 10.00 -16.66 -62.89
CA ASP A 526 10.84 -15.76 -62.09
C ASP A 526 12.24 -15.53 -62.67
N SER A 527 12.67 -16.38 -63.61
CA SER A 527 14.00 -16.32 -64.25
C SER A 527 14.01 -15.48 -65.54
N VAL A 528 12.84 -15.10 -66.05
CA VAL A 528 12.68 -14.35 -67.30
C VAL A 528 11.72 -13.17 -67.13
N LYS A 529 11.96 -12.08 -67.86
CA LYS A 529 11.04 -10.94 -67.96
C LYS A 529 10.59 -10.75 -69.40
N LEU A 530 9.30 -10.44 -69.59
CA LEU A 530 8.77 -10.07 -70.91
C LEU A 530 9.38 -8.75 -71.40
N ILE A 531 9.90 -8.74 -72.63
CA ILE A 531 10.41 -7.54 -73.31
C ILE A 531 9.46 -7.09 -74.40
N VAL A 532 9.05 -8.02 -75.28
CA VAL A 532 8.13 -7.73 -76.38
C VAL A 532 7.05 -8.81 -76.42
N PRO A 533 5.77 -8.47 -76.21
CA PRO A 533 4.69 -9.41 -76.41
C PRO A 533 4.56 -9.75 -77.90
N VAL A 534 4.20 -10.99 -78.23
CA VAL A 534 4.10 -11.47 -79.61
C VAL A 534 3.18 -10.62 -80.49
N GLU A 535 2.14 -10.01 -79.91
CA GLU A 535 1.19 -9.13 -80.61
C GLU A 535 1.81 -7.79 -81.02
N GLN A 536 2.97 -7.41 -80.48
CA GLN A 536 3.70 -6.16 -80.79
C GLN A 536 4.98 -6.41 -81.61
N ARG A 537 5.18 -7.64 -82.08
CA ARG A 537 6.37 -8.00 -82.88
C ARG A 537 6.21 -7.58 -84.34
N PHE A 538 7.07 -6.66 -84.78
CA PHE A 538 7.12 -6.22 -86.17
C PHE A 538 7.69 -7.27 -87.13
N ASP A 539 8.49 -8.22 -86.64
CA ASP A 539 9.13 -9.28 -87.43
C ASP A 539 8.20 -10.46 -87.74
N LYS A 540 6.94 -10.39 -87.26
CA LYS A 540 5.86 -11.31 -87.63
C LYS A 540 4.76 -10.66 -88.48
N THR A 541 4.89 -9.37 -88.83
CA THR A 541 4.03 -8.74 -89.83
C THR A 541 4.47 -9.17 -91.22
N GLU A 542 4.03 -10.37 -91.63
CA GLU A 542 3.55 -10.76 -92.97
C GLU A 542 3.46 -12.30 -93.06
N ALA A 543 2.28 -12.80 -92.71
CA ALA A 543 1.66 -13.94 -93.37
C ALA A 543 0.14 -13.72 -93.29
N ALA A 544 -0.33 -12.72 -94.04
CA ALA A 544 -1.71 -12.65 -94.47
C ALA A 544 -1.82 -13.34 -95.83
#